data_AF-A0A2K8L4R7-F1
#
_entry.id   AF-A0A2K8L4R7-F1
#
_cell.length_a   1.000
_cell.length_b   1.000
_cell.length_c   1.000
_cell.angle_alpha   90.00
_cell.angle_beta   90.00
_cell.angle_gamma   90.00
#
_symmetry.space_group_name_H-M   'P 1'
#
loop_
_entity.id
_entity.type
_entity.pdbx_description
1 polymer ?
#
loop_
_entity_poly.entity_id
_entity_poly.type
_entity_poly.pdbx_seq_one_letter_code
_entity_poly.pdbx_strand_id
1 'polypeptide(L)'
;MSKKRPASPAEPGWGRKPPKGTPPKNYTDDFSHSESSELEITMQPIGVVHSSYRERFAVPRQPSLDDPQSATIELNDGMNLDQAVKDLDGFSHIWVIYWMHLNQGWNPTVTPPRGPKVRRGLFATRGPHRPNSIGLSAVRLTRVEGRTLHIQGHDMLDGTPVLDIKPYLPYADAFPDASSGWVGETGVAAMKESINTGS
;
A
#
# COMPACT_ATOMS: atom_id res chain seq x y z
N MET A 1 -41.69 -18.69 22.17
CA MET A 1 -41.36 -19.31 20.87
C MET A 1 -40.22 -18.52 20.23
N SER A 2 -38.98 -18.98 20.39
CA SER A 2 -37.81 -18.31 19.81
C SER A 2 -37.56 -18.84 18.39
N LYS A 3 -37.70 -17.98 17.39
CA LYS A 3 -37.43 -18.32 15.98
C LYS A 3 -35.92 -18.50 15.80
N LYS A 4 -35.48 -19.71 15.45
CA LYS A 4 -34.09 -19.97 15.02
C LYS A 4 -33.79 -19.11 13.79
N ARG A 5 -32.69 -18.35 13.84
CA ARG A 5 -32.14 -17.67 12.66
C ARG A 5 -31.70 -18.72 11.63
N PRO A 6 -31.92 -18.51 10.33
CA PRO A 6 -31.43 -19.42 9.30
C PRO A 6 -29.90 -19.42 9.29
N ALA A 7 -29.31 -20.58 9.04
CA ALA A 7 -27.87 -20.72 8.86
C ALA A 7 -27.41 -19.89 7.65
N SER A 8 -26.29 -19.17 7.77
CA SER A 8 -25.72 -18.45 6.63
C SER A 8 -25.24 -19.44 5.57
N PRO A 9 -25.31 -19.08 4.27
CA PRO A 9 -24.70 -19.88 3.22
C PRO A 9 -23.20 -20.05 3.49
N ALA A 10 -22.66 -21.24 3.22
CA ALA A 10 -21.24 -21.49 3.32
C ALA A 10 -20.51 -20.64 2.26
N GLU A 11 -19.65 -19.73 2.71
CA GLU A 11 -18.80 -18.95 1.81
C GLU A 11 -17.80 -19.86 1.08
N PRO A 12 -17.39 -19.53 -0.16
CA PRO A 12 -16.32 -20.23 -0.85
C PRO A 12 -15.03 -20.11 -0.04
N GLY A 13 -14.71 -21.17 0.71
CA GLY A 13 -13.69 -21.17 1.73
C GLY A 13 -12.30 -20.92 1.18
N TRP A 14 -11.79 -19.71 1.39
CA TRP A 14 -10.35 -19.46 1.42
C TRP A 14 -9.79 -20.06 2.71
N GLY A 15 -9.05 -21.16 2.58
CA GLY A 15 -8.36 -21.82 3.69
C GLY A 15 -8.37 -23.35 3.58
N ARG A 16 -7.26 -24.00 3.93
CA ARG A 16 -7.26 -25.46 4.09
C ARG A 16 -8.25 -25.82 5.19
N LYS A 17 -9.21 -26.70 4.91
CA LYS A 17 -10.00 -27.30 5.98
C LYS A 17 -9.05 -28.00 6.93
N PRO A 18 -9.13 -27.74 8.25
CA PRO A 18 -8.30 -28.46 9.20
C PRO A 18 -8.55 -29.97 9.06
N PRO A 19 -7.54 -30.81 9.34
CA PRO A 19 -7.73 -32.26 9.38
C PRO A 19 -8.94 -32.63 10.24
N LYS A 20 -9.65 -33.69 9.84
CA LYS A 20 -10.84 -34.16 10.55
C LYS A 20 -10.47 -34.44 12.01
N GLY A 21 -11.19 -33.83 12.95
CA GLY A 21 -10.97 -34.01 14.39
C GLY A 21 -9.97 -33.04 15.02
N THR A 22 -9.34 -32.14 14.26
CA THR A 22 -8.55 -31.04 14.85
C THR A 22 -9.49 -29.95 15.34
N PRO A 23 -9.52 -29.63 16.65
CA PRO A 23 -10.30 -28.50 17.14
C PRO A 23 -9.75 -27.20 16.55
N PRO A 24 -10.60 -26.17 16.31
CA PRO A 24 -10.12 -24.87 15.88
C PRO A 24 -9.15 -24.33 16.93
N LYS A 25 -7.92 -24.04 16.51
CA LYS A 25 -6.93 -23.40 17.37
C LYS A 25 -7.24 -21.91 17.41
N ASN A 26 -7.57 -21.39 18.58
CA ASN A 26 -7.65 -19.96 18.78
C ASN A 26 -6.25 -19.43 19.10
N TYR A 27 -5.65 -18.71 18.15
CA TYR A 27 -4.30 -18.15 18.32
C TYR A 27 -4.29 -16.89 19.21
N THR A 28 -5.46 -16.37 19.59
CA THR A 28 -5.57 -15.14 20.40
C THR A 28 -5.82 -15.41 21.88
N ASP A 29 -6.05 -16.66 22.29
CA ASP A 29 -6.29 -17.00 23.71
C ASP A 29 -5.04 -16.81 24.57
N ASP A 30 -3.84 -16.94 23.95
CA ASP A 30 -2.55 -16.77 24.62
C ASP A 30 -2.02 -15.32 24.57
N PHE A 31 -2.80 -14.37 24.03
CA PHE A 31 -2.36 -13.00 23.81
C PHE A 31 -3.32 -11.97 24.42
N SER A 32 -2.84 -11.18 25.38
CA SER A 32 -3.63 -10.09 25.93
C SER A 32 -3.67 -8.93 24.93
N HIS A 33 -4.88 -8.58 24.49
CA HIS A 33 -5.07 -7.51 23.50
C HIS A 33 -4.68 -6.13 24.06
N SER A 34 -4.63 -5.97 25.39
CA SER A 34 -4.12 -4.75 26.03
C SER A 34 -2.62 -4.53 25.80
N GLU A 35 -1.86 -5.59 25.53
CA GLU A 35 -0.42 -5.51 25.31
C GLU A 35 -0.08 -5.01 23.89
N SER A 36 -1.04 -5.04 22.96
CA SER A 36 -0.81 -4.57 21.57
C SER A 36 -0.37 -3.11 21.46
N SER A 37 -0.83 -2.24 22.37
CA SER A 37 -0.45 -0.82 22.37
C SER A 37 0.96 -0.56 22.89
N GLU A 38 1.59 -1.55 23.51
CA GLU A 38 2.93 -1.43 24.10
C GLU A 38 4.00 -2.14 23.25
N LEU A 39 3.59 -2.83 22.18
CA LEU A 39 4.52 -3.52 21.29
C LEU A 39 5.38 -2.51 20.52
N GLU A 40 6.69 -2.61 20.72
CA GLU A 40 7.66 -1.99 19.84
C GLU A 40 7.89 -2.86 18.61
N ILE A 41 7.85 -2.25 17.43
CA ILE A 41 8.10 -2.94 16.15
C ILE A 41 9.38 -2.38 15.55
N THR A 42 10.41 -3.21 15.48
CA THR A 42 11.64 -2.91 14.73
C THR A 42 11.58 -3.58 13.35
N MET A 43 11.79 -2.81 12.29
CA MET A 43 11.84 -3.32 10.92
C MET A 43 13.19 -3.03 10.30
N GLN A 44 13.72 -4.00 9.54
CA GLN A 44 14.89 -3.81 8.70
C GLN A 44 14.43 -3.61 7.26
N PRO A 45 14.86 -2.55 6.56
CA PRO A 45 14.57 -2.41 5.14
C PRO A 45 15.08 -3.61 4.34
N ILE A 46 14.29 -4.05 3.37
CA ILE A 46 14.64 -5.14 2.45
C ILE A 46 15.28 -4.63 1.16
N GLY A 47 15.29 -3.32 0.94
CA GLY A 47 15.87 -2.69 -0.23
C GLY A 47 15.74 -1.18 -0.22
N VAL A 48 16.17 -0.55 -1.30
CA VAL A 48 16.19 0.90 -1.49
C VAL A 48 15.68 1.27 -2.89
N VAL A 49 14.94 2.38 -2.97
CA VAL A 49 14.47 2.95 -4.23
C VAL A 49 15.57 3.82 -4.85
N HIS A 50 15.82 3.65 -6.14
CA HIS A 50 16.61 4.59 -6.96
C HIS A 50 15.72 5.28 -7.98
N SER A 51 15.63 6.61 -7.90
CA SER A 51 14.75 7.38 -8.79
C SER A 51 15.31 8.77 -9.11
N SER A 52 14.69 9.44 -10.09
CA SER A 52 15.00 10.84 -10.42
C SER A 52 14.45 11.83 -9.38
N TYR A 53 13.55 11.41 -8.49
CA TYR A 53 12.94 12.28 -7.50
C TYR A 53 13.85 12.53 -6.30
N ARG A 54 14.58 13.64 -6.34
CA ARG A 54 15.46 14.07 -5.24
C ARG A 54 14.85 15.14 -4.33
N GLU A 55 13.73 15.73 -4.74
CA GLU A 55 13.05 16.79 -4.01
C GLU A 55 11.57 16.47 -3.82
N ARG A 56 11.05 16.72 -2.61
CA ARG A 56 9.65 16.41 -2.23
C ARG A 56 8.61 17.06 -3.13
N PHE A 57 8.91 18.24 -3.69
CA PHE A 57 8.00 18.97 -4.57
C PHE A 57 8.00 18.43 -6.00
N ALA A 58 9.04 17.68 -6.40
CA ALA A 58 9.14 17.04 -7.71
C ALA A 58 8.42 15.67 -7.75
N VAL A 59 8.14 15.07 -6.60
CA VAL A 59 7.38 13.82 -6.51
C VAL A 59 5.91 14.08 -6.85
N PRO A 60 5.32 13.36 -7.82
CA PRO A 60 3.91 13.44 -8.09
C PRO A 60 3.14 12.94 -6.87
N ARG A 61 2.32 13.82 -6.30
CA ARG A 61 1.52 13.52 -5.10
C ARG A 61 0.59 12.31 -5.25
N GLN A 62 0.23 12.00 -6.50
CA GLN A 62 -0.32 10.73 -6.99
C GLN A 62 0.06 10.62 -8.48
N PRO A 63 0.87 9.64 -8.90
CA PRO A 63 1.35 9.53 -10.28
C PRO A 63 0.19 9.45 -11.28
N SER A 64 0.33 10.10 -12.44
CA SER A 64 -0.61 9.88 -13.54
C SER A 64 -0.28 8.55 -14.24
N LEU A 65 -1.29 7.95 -14.86
CA LEU A 65 -1.11 6.75 -15.67
C LEU A 65 -0.52 7.07 -17.05
N ASP A 66 -0.56 8.33 -17.48
CA ASP A 66 -0.28 8.73 -18.87
C ASP A 66 1.21 8.89 -19.20
N ASP A 67 2.04 9.21 -18.20
CA ASP A 67 3.52 9.26 -18.32
C ASP A 67 4.18 8.87 -16.99
N PRO A 68 4.25 7.56 -16.68
CA PRO A 68 4.73 7.10 -15.39
C PRO A 68 6.27 7.16 -15.35
N GLN A 69 6.81 7.92 -14.39
CA GLN A 69 8.24 7.93 -14.14
C GLN A 69 8.74 6.54 -13.75
N SER A 70 9.95 6.23 -14.21
CA SER A 70 10.63 4.95 -13.98
C SER A 70 11.62 5.05 -12.82
N ALA A 71 11.73 3.98 -12.06
CA ALA A 71 12.69 3.81 -10.98
C ALA A 71 13.10 2.34 -10.87
N THR A 72 14.08 2.08 -10.01
CA THR A 72 14.40 0.73 -9.58
C THR A 72 14.25 0.58 -8.07
N ILE A 73 13.96 -0.63 -7.63
CA ILE A 73 14.15 -1.06 -6.24
C ILE A 73 15.30 -2.05 -6.25
N GLU A 74 16.39 -1.71 -5.56
CA GLU A 74 17.49 -2.64 -5.30
C GLU A 74 17.27 -3.32 -3.96
N LEU A 75 17.03 -4.63 -3.96
CA LEU A 75 16.89 -5.41 -2.73
C LEU A 75 18.24 -5.64 -2.09
N ASN A 76 18.30 -5.62 -0.76
CA ASN A 76 19.50 -5.82 0.03
C ASN A 76 20.06 -7.24 -0.16
N ASP A 77 21.37 -7.39 0.08
CA ASP A 77 22.00 -8.71 0.14
C ASP A 77 21.77 -9.36 1.51
N GLY A 78 22.04 -10.67 1.63
CA GLY A 78 22.12 -11.36 2.93
C GLY A 78 20.79 -11.80 3.55
N MET A 79 19.70 -11.84 2.78
CA MET A 79 18.36 -12.24 3.25
C MET A 79 17.68 -13.30 2.36
N ASN A 80 18.43 -13.96 1.47
CA ASN A 80 17.91 -14.86 0.42
C ASN A 80 16.84 -14.18 -0.47
N LEU A 81 16.95 -12.87 -0.67
CA LEU A 81 15.97 -12.10 -1.44
C LEU A 81 16.05 -12.40 -2.94
N ASP A 82 17.17 -12.93 -3.42
CA ASP A 82 17.31 -13.52 -4.75
C ASP A 82 16.32 -14.67 -4.98
N GLN A 83 16.07 -15.49 -3.95
CA GLN A 83 15.07 -16.56 -4.01
C GLN A 83 13.65 -16.00 -3.80
N ALA A 84 13.51 -14.98 -2.95
CA ALA A 84 12.22 -14.39 -2.62
C ALA A 84 11.53 -13.69 -3.81
N VAL A 85 12.29 -13.23 -4.81
CA VAL A 85 11.75 -12.62 -6.04
C VAL A 85 11.38 -13.63 -7.12
N LYS A 86 11.59 -14.93 -6.88
CA LYS A 86 11.21 -15.97 -7.83
C LYS A 86 9.73 -15.85 -8.21
N ASP A 87 9.43 -15.97 -9.50
CA ASP A 87 8.09 -15.88 -10.10
C ASP A 87 7.40 -14.50 -9.96
N LEU A 88 8.10 -13.48 -9.41
CA LEU A 88 7.55 -12.13 -9.27
C LEU A 88 7.35 -11.44 -10.64
N ASP A 89 8.15 -11.81 -11.64
CA ASP A 89 8.03 -11.37 -13.03
C ASP A 89 6.75 -11.85 -13.72
N GLY A 90 6.04 -12.82 -13.14
CA GLY A 90 4.69 -13.21 -13.55
C GLY A 90 3.60 -12.16 -13.25
N PHE A 91 3.91 -11.11 -12.49
CA PHE A 91 2.95 -10.06 -12.11
C PHE A 91 3.26 -8.74 -12.82
N SER A 92 2.23 -8.09 -13.37
CA SER A 92 2.38 -6.76 -14.00
C SER A 92 2.46 -5.61 -13.00
N HIS A 93 1.94 -5.82 -11.78
CA HIS A 93 1.88 -4.81 -10.73
C HIS A 93 2.20 -5.42 -9.38
N ILE A 94 2.80 -4.60 -8.51
CA ILE A 94 3.14 -4.96 -7.15
C ILE A 94 2.73 -3.83 -6.20
N TRP A 95 2.38 -4.19 -4.98
CA TRP A 95 2.39 -3.29 -3.84
C TRP A 95 3.82 -3.15 -3.33
N VAL A 96 4.23 -1.90 -3.11
CA VAL A 96 5.48 -1.56 -2.41
C VAL A 96 5.09 -0.87 -1.11
N ILE A 97 5.53 -1.44 0.01
CA ILE A 97 5.42 -0.83 1.33
C ILE A 97 6.79 -0.27 1.66
N TYR A 98 6.84 1.02 1.97
CA TYR A 98 8.09 1.74 2.14
C TYR A 98 8.05 2.68 3.34
N TRP A 99 9.21 3.09 3.82
CA TRP A 99 9.32 4.02 4.93
C TRP A 99 9.64 5.43 4.43
N MET A 100 8.77 6.39 4.72
CA MET A 100 9.02 7.80 4.46
C MET A 100 9.97 8.40 5.52
N HIS A 101 11.19 7.84 5.56
CA HIS A 101 12.24 8.06 6.56
C HIS A 101 12.66 9.52 6.76
N LEU A 102 12.44 10.39 5.77
CA LEU A 102 12.73 11.82 5.89
C LEU A 102 11.62 12.61 6.60
N ASN A 103 10.45 12.03 6.87
CA ASN A 103 9.37 12.75 7.57
C ASN A 103 9.69 12.86 9.06
N GLN A 104 9.54 14.07 9.58
CA GLN A 104 9.73 14.37 11.00
C GLN A 104 8.41 14.83 11.59
N GLY A 105 8.06 14.26 12.75
CA GLY A 105 6.82 14.58 13.46
C GLY A 105 5.53 14.27 12.69
N TRP A 106 4.40 14.41 13.38
CA TRP A 106 3.07 14.28 12.79
C TRP A 106 2.06 15.13 13.55
N ASN A 107 0.91 15.39 12.92
CA ASN A 107 -0.24 16.02 13.55
C ASN A 107 -1.49 15.16 13.29
N PRO A 108 -2.42 15.02 14.26
CA PRO A 108 -3.69 14.31 14.02
C PRO A 108 -4.54 15.01 12.97
N THR A 109 -4.29 16.31 12.87
CA THR A 109 -4.84 17.34 12.02
C THR A 109 -4.06 17.72 10.74
N VAL A 110 -4.55 17.66 9.49
CA VAL A 110 -3.81 18.28 8.36
C VAL A 110 -4.71 19.12 7.45
N THR A 111 -4.16 20.09 6.74
CA THR A 111 -4.83 20.79 5.64
C THR A 111 -4.31 20.19 4.33
N PRO A 112 -5.11 19.37 3.62
CA PRO A 112 -4.69 18.80 2.36
C PRO A 112 -4.37 19.90 1.34
N PRO A 113 -3.39 19.70 0.45
CA PRO A 113 -3.04 20.69 -0.57
C PRO A 113 -4.10 20.81 -1.68
N ARG A 114 -5.02 19.83 -1.79
CA ARG A 114 -6.11 19.79 -2.76
C ARG A 114 -7.44 20.09 -2.08
N GLY A 115 -8.25 20.93 -2.70
CA GLY A 115 -9.60 21.27 -2.23
C GLY A 115 -9.65 22.52 -1.33
N PRO A 116 -10.81 22.76 -0.69
CA PRO A 116 -11.00 23.87 0.25
C PRO A 116 -9.96 23.83 1.38
N LYS A 117 -9.57 24.99 1.91
CA LYS A 117 -8.64 25.14 3.06
C LYS A 117 -9.29 24.69 4.38
N VAL A 118 -9.75 23.45 4.42
CA VAL A 118 -10.43 22.82 5.55
C VAL A 118 -9.51 21.75 6.12
N ARG A 119 -9.28 21.81 7.43
CA ARG A 119 -8.52 20.80 8.16
C ARG A 119 -9.29 19.47 8.19
N ARG A 120 -8.60 18.38 7.91
CA ARG A 120 -9.13 17.01 7.91
C ARG A 120 -8.35 16.14 8.89
N GLY A 121 -9.00 15.07 9.37
CA GLY A 121 -8.34 13.96 10.07
C GLY A 121 -7.19 13.42 9.23
N LEU A 122 -5.99 13.26 9.79
CA LEU A 122 -4.83 12.74 9.07
C LEU A 122 -5.14 11.40 8.38
N PHE A 123 -5.86 10.50 9.06
CA PHE A 123 -6.24 9.20 8.52
C PHE A 123 -7.33 9.26 7.43
N ALA A 124 -8.05 10.37 7.31
CA ALA A 124 -8.93 10.66 6.18
C ALA A 124 -8.16 11.27 4.98
N THR A 125 -6.82 11.21 4.99
CA THR A 125 -5.92 11.71 3.94
C THR A 125 -4.80 10.72 3.68
N ARG A 126 -4.07 10.90 2.56
CA ARG A 126 -2.78 10.24 2.31
C ARG A 126 -1.58 11.13 2.68
N GLY A 127 -1.75 11.99 3.68
CA GLY A 127 -0.66 12.84 4.18
C GLY A 127 0.53 12.01 4.67
N PRO A 128 1.78 12.43 4.39
CA PRO A 128 2.96 11.61 4.63
C PRO A 128 3.47 11.65 6.10
N HIS A 129 3.18 12.74 6.83
CA HIS A 129 3.57 12.91 8.25
C HIS A 129 2.60 12.16 9.16
N ARG A 130 2.94 10.92 9.51
CA ARG A 130 2.08 9.97 10.22
C ARG A 130 2.75 9.40 11.46
N PRO A 131 1.97 8.90 12.45
CA PRO A 131 2.55 8.23 13.63
C PRO A 131 3.56 7.15 13.23
N ASN A 132 3.17 6.31 12.27
CA ASN A 132 4.05 5.42 11.53
C ASN A 132 4.09 5.91 10.08
N SER A 133 5.24 6.46 9.66
CA SER A 133 5.42 7.08 8.34
C SER A 133 5.59 6.04 7.23
N ILE A 134 4.65 5.10 7.14
CA ILE A 134 4.61 4.01 6.16
C ILE A 134 3.86 4.50 4.91
N GLY A 135 4.52 4.36 3.76
CA GLY A 135 3.94 4.58 2.44
C GLY A 135 3.50 3.28 1.81
N LEU A 136 2.58 3.39 0.86
CA LEU A 136 1.99 2.27 0.12
C LEU A 136 1.68 2.73 -1.30
N SER A 137 2.29 2.06 -2.28
CA SER A 137 2.11 2.36 -3.70
C SER A 137 1.90 1.09 -4.51
N ALA A 138 0.87 1.08 -5.34
CA ALA A 138 0.69 0.10 -6.41
C ALA A 138 1.47 0.63 -7.60
N VAL A 139 2.51 -0.09 -8.01
CA VAL A 139 3.40 0.30 -9.10
C VAL A 139 3.39 -0.79 -10.16
N ARG A 140 3.63 -0.39 -11.40
CA ARG A 140 3.83 -1.34 -12.49
C ARG A 140 5.22 -1.95 -12.36
N LEU A 141 5.31 -3.27 -12.37
CA LEU A 141 6.57 -4.01 -12.44
C LEU A 141 6.87 -4.28 -13.91
N THR A 142 7.95 -3.71 -14.44
CA THR A 142 8.30 -3.83 -15.86
C THR A 142 9.34 -4.92 -16.11
N ARG A 143 10.21 -5.18 -15.13
CA ARG A 143 11.26 -6.20 -15.23
C ARG A 143 11.79 -6.60 -13.85
N VAL A 144 12.22 -7.85 -13.72
CA VAL A 144 12.99 -8.36 -12.58
C VAL A 144 14.36 -8.78 -13.09
N GLU A 145 15.44 -8.27 -12.48
CA GLU A 145 16.83 -8.58 -12.83
C GLU A 145 17.62 -8.91 -11.57
N GLY A 146 17.71 -10.19 -11.23
CA GLY A 146 18.30 -10.60 -9.95
C GLY A 146 17.55 -9.94 -8.80
N ARG A 147 18.24 -9.15 -7.97
CA ARG A 147 17.67 -8.40 -6.84
C ARG A 147 17.14 -7.01 -7.22
N THR A 148 17.16 -6.64 -8.50
CA THR A 148 16.73 -5.32 -8.97
C THR A 148 15.37 -5.42 -9.64
N LEU A 149 14.40 -4.65 -9.12
CA LEU A 149 13.05 -4.56 -9.67
C LEU A 149 12.89 -3.24 -10.41
N HIS A 150 12.54 -3.29 -11.68
CA HIS A 150 12.26 -2.09 -12.48
C HIS A 150 10.78 -1.76 -12.38
N ILE A 151 10.48 -0.53 -11.95
CA ILE A 151 9.12 -0.11 -11.64
C ILE A 151 8.75 1.19 -12.36
N GLN A 152 7.45 1.37 -12.56
CA GLN A 152 6.87 2.58 -13.14
C GLN A 152 5.66 3.05 -12.32
N GLY A 153 5.41 4.36 -12.32
CA GLY A 153 4.23 4.95 -11.68
C GLY A 153 4.35 5.00 -10.16
N HIS A 154 5.54 5.30 -9.66
CA HIS A 154 5.85 5.41 -8.24
C HIS A 154 5.82 6.87 -7.75
N ASP A 155 5.72 7.06 -6.44
CA ASP A 155 5.73 8.34 -5.73
C ASP A 155 6.80 8.38 -4.61
N MET A 156 7.84 7.58 -4.78
CA MET A 156 8.94 7.42 -3.81
C MET A 156 10.14 8.30 -4.19
N LEU A 157 10.77 8.92 -3.19
CA LEU A 157 12.03 9.65 -3.37
C LEU A 157 13.19 8.67 -3.61
N ASP A 158 14.24 9.15 -4.27
CA ASP A 158 15.55 8.50 -4.31
C ASP A 158 16.05 8.21 -2.87
N GLY A 159 16.56 7.01 -2.64
CA GLY A 159 17.00 6.55 -1.32
C GLY A 159 15.88 6.10 -0.38
N THR A 160 14.61 6.04 -0.82
CA THR A 160 13.51 5.58 0.04
C THR A 160 13.69 4.11 0.43
N PRO A 161 13.72 3.75 1.74
CA PRO A 161 13.81 2.37 2.19
C PRO A 161 12.51 1.60 1.91
N VAL A 162 12.65 0.42 1.32
CA VAL A 162 11.54 -0.52 1.09
C VAL A 162 11.45 -1.47 2.28
N LEU A 163 10.24 -1.65 2.80
CA LEU A 163 9.94 -2.55 3.92
C LEU A 163 9.40 -3.90 3.45
N ASP A 164 8.57 -3.91 2.40
CA ASP A 164 7.93 -5.13 1.89
C ASP A 164 7.42 -4.96 0.45
N ILE A 165 7.27 -6.08 -0.25
CA ILE A 165 6.74 -6.17 -1.62
C ILE A 165 5.71 -7.29 -1.71
N LYS A 166 4.57 -7.03 -2.35
CA LYS A 166 3.52 -8.03 -2.57
C LYS A 166 2.99 -7.97 -4.00
N PRO A 167 2.56 -9.08 -4.61
CA PRO A 167 1.85 -9.01 -5.88
C PRO A 167 0.56 -8.21 -5.71
N TYR A 168 0.24 -7.36 -6.69
CA TYR A 168 -1.08 -6.75 -6.78
C TYR A 168 -2.04 -7.74 -7.46
N LEU A 169 -3.13 -8.09 -6.79
CA LEU A 169 -4.09 -9.08 -7.26
C LEU A 169 -5.42 -8.39 -7.56
N PRO A 170 -5.79 -8.17 -8.84
CA PRO A 170 -6.99 -7.39 -9.18
C PRO A 170 -8.27 -7.89 -8.52
N TYR A 171 -8.44 -9.20 -8.36
CA TYR A 171 -9.63 -9.77 -7.72
C TYR A 171 -9.75 -9.43 -6.21
N ALA A 172 -8.64 -9.06 -5.56
CA ALA A 172 -8.58 -8.75 -4.13
C ALA A 172 -8.34 -7.26 -3.85
N ASP A 173 -7.62 -6.57 -4.73
CA ASP A 173 -7.13 -5.21 -4.49
C ASP A 173 -7.84 -4.13 -5.32
N ALA A 174 -8.55 -4.51 -6.39
CA ALA A 174 -9.29 -3.56 -7.22
C ALA A 174 -10.74 -3.45 -6.74
N PHE A 175 -11.12 -2.25 -6.29
CA PHE A 175 -12.49 -1.90 -5.91
C PHE A 175 -12.99 -0.72 -6.76
N PRO A 176 -13.37 -0.94 -8.03
CA PRO A 176 -13.79 0.14 -8.93
C PRO A 176 -14.95 0.98 -8.41
N ASP A 177 -15.83 0.39 -7.60
CA ASP A 177 -17.01 1.04 -7.03
C ASP A 177 -16.73 1.79 -5.71
N ALA A 178 -15.47 1.89 -5.29
CA ALA A 178 -15.10 2.55 -4.04
C ALA A 178 -15.37 4.07 -4.08
N SER A 179 -15.95 4.61 -3.01
CA SER A 179 -16.16 6.06 -2.85
C SER A 179 -14.88 6.77 -2.41
N SER A 180 -14.62 7.95 -2.97
CA SER A 180 -13.47 8.80 -2.63
C SER A 180 -13.76 9.82 -1.52
N GLY A 181 -14.96 9.79 -0.92
CA GLY A 181 -15.38 10.72 0.15
C GLY A 181 -15.20 12.19 -0.23
N TRP A 182 -14.68 13.00 0.70
CA TRP A 182 -14.48 14.44 0.50
C TRP A 182 -13.58 14.78 -0.70
N VAL A 183 -12.72 13.87 -1.16
CA VAL A 183 -11.88 14.10 -2.34
C VAL A 183 -12.75 14.14 -3.61
N GLY A 184 -13.72 13.24 -3.73
CA GLY A 184 -14.65 13.19 -4.87
C GLY A 184 -15.55 14.43 -4.95
N GLU A 185 -15.97 14.96 -3.79
CA GLU A 185 -16.80 16.16 -3.69
C GLU A 185 -16.10 17.44 -4.16
N THR A 186 -14.75 17.47 -4.14
CA THR A 186 -13.99 18.67 -4.55
C THR A 186 -13.93 18.90 -6.07
N GLY A 187 -14.59 18.06 -6.88
CA GLY A 187 -14.60 18.18 -8.34
C GLY A 187 -13.26 17.86 -9.01
N VAL A 188 -12.24 17.47 -8.24
CA VAL A 188 -10.90 17.14 -8.77
C VAL A 188 -10.93 15.85 -9.59
N ALA A 189 -11.86 14.93 -9.33
CA ALA A 189 -12.11 13.76 -10.17
C ALA A 189 -12.65 14.15 -11.57
N ALA A 190 -13.53 15.15 -11.64
CA ALA A 190 -14.13 15.63 -12.89
C ALA A 190 -13.13 16.37 -13.81
N MET A 191 -11.98 16.79 -13.28
CA MET A 191 -10.94 17.51 -14.03
C MET A 191 -10.04 16.56 -14.83
N LYS A 192 -10.06 15.25 -14.57
CA LYS A 192 -9.38 14.23 -15.40
C LYS A 192 -10.26 13.69 -16.54
N GLU A 193 -11.58 13.61 -16.37
CA GLU A 193 -12.51 13.14 -17.42
C GLU A 193 -12.69 14.16 -18.56
N SER A 194 -12.59 15.46 -18.25
CA SER A 194 -12.73 16.54 -19.22
C SER A 194 -11.50 16.74 -20.12
N ILE A 195 -10.34 16.18 -19.77
CA ILE A 195 -9.14 16.20 -20.63
C ILE A 195 -9.16 15.05 -21.66
N ASN A 196 -9.84 13.94 -21.36
CA ASN A 196 -9.84 12.74 -22.20
C ASN A 196 -10.95 12.70 -23.27
N THR A 197 -11.76 13.75 -23.38
CA THR A 197 -12.80 13.91 -24.42
C THR A 197 -12.49 15.00 -25.44
N GLY A 198 -11.30 15.61 -25.34
CA GLY A 198 -10.88 16.70 -26.23
C GLY A 198 -9.40 16.59 -26.59
N SER A 199 -9.03 15.58 -27.38
CA SER A 199 -7.89 15.59 -28.33
C SER A 199 -8.02 14.41 -29.29
#